data_AF-A0A946MVW2-F1
#
_entry.id   AF-A0A946MVW2-F1
#
_cell.length_a   1.000
_cell.length_b   1.000
_cell.length_c   1.000
_cell.angle_alpha   90.00
_cell.angle_beta   90.00
_cell.angle_gamma   90.00
#
_symmetry.space_group_name_H-M   'P 1'
#
loop_
_entity.id
_entity.type
_entity.pdbx_description
1 polymer ?
#
loop_
_entity_poly.entity_id
_entity_poly.type
_entity_poly.pdbx_seq_one_letter_code
_entity_poly.pdbx_strand_id
1 'polypeptide(L)'
;MQKQKLIEELTLLTGRSAILTPHHKKAILKALPTMKQEKILELQEILGEERSVIAVFAEQTISQAIQHGDTKIFKKMDSLLVKTNKKLLKTDEVTSTSIEQGQLEHFFDDITT
;
A
#
# COMPACT_ATOMS: atom_id res chain seq x y z
N MET A 1 9.53 -28.83 -8.99
CA MET A 1 10.23 -27.53 -8.91
C MET A 1 9.32 -26.31 -9.10
N GLN A 2 8.27 -26.36 -9.94
CA GLN A 2 7.39 -25.19 -10.18
C GLN A 2 6.58 -24.71 -8.95
N LYS A 3 6.01 -25.62 -8.14
CA LYS A 3 5.19 -25.24 -6.97
C LYS A 3 5.96 -24.45 -5.90
N GLN A 4 7.24 -24.78 -5.68
CA GLN A 4 8.07 -24.11 -4.67
C GLN A 4 8.29 -22.63 -5.04
N LYS A 5 8.59 -22.36 -6.31
CA LYS A 5 8.75 -21.01 -6.84
C LYS A 5 7.48 -20.17 -6.70
N LEU A 6 6.32 -20.77 -6.99
CA LEU A 6 5.02 -20.12 -6.81
C LEU A 6 4.75 -19.74 -5.34
N ILE A 7 5.11 -20.62 -4.40
CA ILE A 7 4.97 -20.34 -2.96
C ILE A 7 5.88 -19.19 -2.53
N GLU A 8 7.12 -19.12 -3.03
CA GLU A 8 8.05 -18.03 -2.74
C GLU A 8 7.54 -16.69 -3.26
N GLU A 9 7.09 -16.65 -4.52
CA GLU A 9 6.50 -15.46 -5.15
C GLU A 9 5.25 -14.99 -4.39
N LEU A 10 4.34 -15.91 -4.06
CA LEU A 10 3.12 -15.60 -3.32
C LEU A 10 3.40 -15.16 -1.87
N THR A 11 4.43 -15.69 -1.24
CA THR A 11 4.89 -15.25 0.09
C THR A 11 5.32 -13.79 0.06
N LEU A 12 6.09 -13.40 -0.97
CA LEU A 12 6.53 -12.03 -1.16
C LEU A 12 5.35 -11.09 -1.40
N LEU A 13 4.42 -11.46 -2.28
CA LEU A 13 3.21 -10.69 -2.59
C LEU A 13 2.33 -10.52 -1.34
N THR A 14 2.09 -11.61 -0.60
CA THR A 14 1.30 -11.58 0.65
C THR A 14 1.94 -10.65 1.69
N GLY A 15 3.27 -10.66 1.82
CA GLY A 15 3.99 -9.75 2.71
C GLY A 15 3.79 -8.28 2.35
N ARG A 16 3.85 -7.96 1.05
CA ARG A 16 3.76 -6.60 0.49
C ARG A 16 2.34 -6.07 0.31
N SER A 17 1.33 -6.94 0.37
CA SER A 17 -0.07 -6.56 0.22
C SER A 17 -0.47 -5.45 1.21
N ALA A 18 -1.06 -4.38 0.70
CA ALA A 18 -1.67 -3.29 1.45
C ALA A 18 -3.13 -3.57 1.84
N ILE A 19 -3.85 -4.41 1.08
CA ILE A 19 -5.25 -4.76 1.37
C ILE A 19 -5.40 -5.86 2.42
N LEU A 20 -4.40 -6.74 2.58
CA LEU A 20 -4.47 -7.84 3.53
C LEU A 20 -4.13 -7.39 4.96
N THR A 21 -5.00 -7.72 5.91
CA THR A 21 -4.72 -7.54 7.33
C THR A 21 -3.60 -8.47 7.80
N PRO A 22 -2.86 -8.14 8.88
CA PRO A 22 -1.83 -9.04 9.44
C PRO A 22 -2.37 -10.44 9.76
N HIS A 23 -3.63 -10.53 10.20
CA HIS A 23 -4.32 -11.79 10.46
C HIS A 23 -4.47 -12.62 9.17
N HIS A 24 -4.97 -12.02 8.08
CA HIS A 24 -5.15 -12.71 6.80
C HIS A 24 -3.82 -13.09 6.16
N LYS A 25 -2.80 -12.23 6.24
CA LYS A 25 -1.43 -12.57 5.79
C LYS A 25 -0.93 -13.83 6.49
N LYS A 26 -1.06 -13.91 7.82
CA LYS A 26 -0.66 -15.09 8.60
C LYS A 26 -1.46 -16.35 8.24
N ALA A 27 -2.75 -16.22 8.00
CA ALA A 27 -3.61 -17.34 7.61
C ALA A 27 -3.22 -17.89 6.23
N ILE A 28 -3.01 -17.03 5.24
CA ILE A 28 -2.57 -17.40 3.89
C ILE A 28 -1.22 -18.11 3.95
N LEU A 29 -0.23 -17.51 4.61
CA LEU A 29 1.11 -18.09 4.73
C LEU A 29 1.12 -19.47 5.38
N LYS A 30 0.25 -19.71 6.37
CA LYS A 30 0.07 -21.03 6.98
C LYS A 30 -0.56 -22.05 6.04
N ALA A 31 -1.47 -21.62 5.16
CA ALA A 31 -2.20 -22.48 4.24
C ALA A 31 -1.40 -22.81 2.95
N LEU A 32 -0.40 -22.00 2.59
CA LEU A 32 0.40 -22.14 1.36
C LEU A 32 0.95 -23.56 1.10
N PRO A 33 1.54 -24.27 2.09
CA PRO A 33 2.12 -25.60 1.84
C PRO A 33 1.06 -26.64 1.44
N THR A 34 -0.13 -26.53 2.05
CA THR A 34 -1.26 -27.44 1.87
C THR A 34 -2.20 -27.05 0.73
N MET A 35 -2.06 -25.82 0.20
CA MET A 35 -2.91 -25.35 -0.89
C MET A 35 -2.66 -26.10 -2.20
N LYS A 36 -3.74 -26.27 -2.96
CA LYS A 36 -3.69 -26.74 -4.35
C LYS A 36 -3.00 -25.67 -5.21
N GLN A 37 -2.25 -26.10 -6.21
CA GLN A 37 -1.50 -25.21 -7.10
C GLN A 37 -2.39 -24.20 -7.83
N GLU A 38 -3.59 -24.62 -8.27
CA GLU A 38 -4.59 -23.74 -8.88
C GLU A 38 -4.95 -22.56 -7.97
N LYS A 39 -5.15 -22.81 -6.67
CA LYS A 39 -5.47 -21.77 -5.69
C LYS A 39 -4.30 -20.85 -5.38
N ILE A 40 -3.07 -21.35 -5.50
CA ILE A 40 -1.87 -20.52 -5.39
C ILE A 40 -1.79 -19.56 -6.58
N LEU A 41 -2.09 -20.03 -7.79
CA LEU A 41 -2.08 -19.20 -9.01
C LEU A 41 -3.17 -18.13 -8.96
N GLU A 42 -4.40 -18.49 -8.59
CA GLU A 42 -5.50 -17.52 -8.41
C GLU A 42 -5.12 -16.42 -7.41
N LEU A 43 -4.55 -16.78 -6.25
CA LEU A 43 -4.11 -15.81 -5.25
C LEU A 43 -2.97 -14.93 -5.75
N GLN A 44 -2.05 -15.49 -6.53
CA GLN A 44 -0.94 -14.74 -7.13
C GLN A 44 -1.44 -13.71 -8.14
N GLU A 45 -2.41 -14.06 -8.96
CA GLU A 45 -3.04 -13.14 -9.93
C GLU A 45 -3.72 -11.98 -9.19
N ILE A 46 -4.55 -12.29 -8.19
CA ILE A 46 -5.26 -11.27 -7.39
C ILE A 46 -4.26 -10.32 -6.70
N LEU A 47 -3.24 -10.85 -6.03
CA LEU A 47 -2.25 -10.02 -5.33
C LEU A 47 -1.26 -9.34 -6.29
N GLY A 48 -1.08 -9.86 -7.51
CA GLY A 48 -0.28 -9.23 -8.56
C GLY A 48 -0.93 -7.95 -9.09
N GLU A 49 -2.25 -7.97 -9.26
CA GLU A 49 -3.05 -6.83 -9.73
C GLU A 49 -3.37 -5.80 -8.63
N GLU A 50 -3.06 -6.12 -7.37
CA GLU A 50 -3.43 -5.31 -6.21
C GLU A 50 -3.04 -3.83 -6.35
N ARG A 51 -1.83 -3.53 -6.82
CA ARG A 51 -1.37 -2.15 -6.98
C ARG A 51 -2.17 -1.38 -8.01
N SER A 52 -2.48 -2.03 -9.13
CA SER A 52 -3.27 -1.45 -10.22
C SER A 52 -4.68 -1.12 -9.73
N VAL A 53 -5.32 -2.09 -9.06
CA VAL A 53 -6.68 -1.92 -8.51
C VAL A 53 -6.73 -0.81 -7.46
N ILE A 54 -5.77 -0.77 -6.53
CA ILE A 54 -5.70 0.31 -5.53
C ILE A 54 -5.46 1.66 -6.20
N ALA A 55 -4.58 1.74 -7.20
CA ALA A 55 -4.30 2.99 -7.91
C ALA A 55 -5.55 3.53 -8.61
N VAL A 56 -6.28 2.68 -9.34
CA VAL A 56 -7.54 3.05 -10.00
C VAL A 56 -8.58 3.51 -8.98
N PHE A 57 -8.73 2.79 -7.87
CA PHE A 57 -9.67 3.17 -6.81
C PHE A 57 -9.30 4.51 -6.17
N ALA A 58 -8.00 4.74 -5.92
CA ALA A 58 -7.50 5.99 -5.37
C ALA A 58 -7.72 7.16 -6.33
N GLU A 59 -7.43 6.96 -7.62
CA GLU A 59 -7.65 7.96 -8.67
C GLU A 59 -9.13 8.35 -8.74
N GLN A 60 -10.04 7.38 -8.82
CA GLN A 60 -11.48 7.63 -8.85
C GLN A 60 -11.96 8.39 -7.60
N THR A 61 -11.48 7.98 -6.42
CA THR A 61 -11.83 8.62 -5.15
C THR A 61 -11.35 10.07 -5.11
N ILE A 62 -10.13 10.34 -5.59
CA ILE A 62 -9.59 11.69 -5.70
C ILE A 62 -10.40 12.51 -6.70
N SER A 63 -10.65 12.00 -7.91
CA SER A 63 -11.45 12.69 -8.93
C SER A 63 -12.83 13.06 -8.42
N GLN A 64 -13.51 12.16 -7.71
CA GLN A 64 -14.80 12.44 -7.09
C GLN A 64 -14.68 13.53 -6.02
N ALA A 65 -13.66 13.49 -5.17
CA ALA A 65 -13.47 14.52 -4.16
C ALA A 65 -13.18 15.90 -4.76
N ILE A 66 -12.41 15.98 -5.87
CA ILE A 66 -12.23 17.22 -6.63
C ILE A 66 -13.58 17.72 -7.16
N GLN A 67 -14.34 16.85 -7.84
CA GLN A 67 -15.63 17.21 -8.46
C GLN A 67 -16.66 17.72 -7.45
N HIS A 68 -16.66 17.16 -6.23
CA HIS A 68 -17.61 17.52 -5.18
C HIS A 68 -17.07 18.56 -4.19
N GLY A 69 -15.84 19.07 -4.40
CA GLY A 69 -15.19 20.02 -3.49
C GLY A 69 -14.93 19.48 -2.09
N ASP A 70 -14.85 18.15 -1.92
CA ASP A 70 -14.60 17.52 -0.62
C ASP A 70 -13.10 17.57 -0.26
N THR A 71 -12.67 18.74 0.23
CA THR A 71 -11.28 19.00 0.62
C THR A 71 -10.84 18.20 1.85
N LYS A 72 -11.76 17.52 2.56
CA LYS A 72 -11.41 16.71 3.75
C LYS A 72 -10.60 15.47 3.37
N ILE A 73 -10.77 14.93 2.17
CA ILE A 73 -10.02 13.76 1.74
C ILE A 73 -8.54 14.10 1.50
N PHE A 74 -8.24 15.26 0.93
CA PHE A 74 -6.89 15.74 0.70
C PHE A 74 -6.15 15.95 2.01
N LYS A 75 -6.80 16.56 3.01
CA LYS A 75 -6.23 16.70 4.36
C LYS A 75 -5.94 15.36 5.04
N LYS A 76 -6.79 14.35 4.82
CA LYS A 76 -6.55 12.99 5.34
C LYS A 76 -5.39 12.30 4.62
N MET A 77 -5.29 12.44 3.30
CA MET A 77 -4.18 11.90 2.52
C MET A 77 -2.86 12.55 2.91
N ASP A 78 -2.85 13.87 3.07
CA ASP A 78 -1.67 14.62 3.49
C ASP A 78 -1.19 14.20 4.89
N SER A 79 -2.13 14.09 5.85
CA SER A 79 -1.82 13.56 7.18
C SER A 79 -1.28 12.12 7.14
N LEU A 80 -1.75 11.28 6.21
CA LEU A 80 -1.24 9.92 6.03
C LEU A 80 0.17 9.92 5.43
N LEU A 81 0.47 10.80 4.46
CA LEU A 81 1.79 10.96 3.88
C LEU A 81 2.79 11.45 4.93
N VAL A 82 2.44 12.48 5.71
CA VAL A 82 3.27 12.98 6.81
C VAL A 82 3.51 11.90 7.87
N LYS A 83 2.50 11.12 8.25
CA LYS A 83 2.65 10.01 9.21
C LYS A 83 3.51 8.87 8.65
N THR A 84 3.35 8.55 7.37
CA THR A 84 4.14 7.51 6.70
C THR A 84 5.60 7.95 6.59
N ASN A 85 5.85 9.21 6.22
CA ASN A 85 7.20 9.77 6.18
C ASN A 85 7.84 9.80 7.58
N LYS A 86 7.12 10.26 8.61
CA LYS A 86 7.60 10.17 10.01
C LYS A 86 7.91 8.74 10.46
N LYS A 87 7.17 7.75 9.97
CA LYS A 87 7.39 6.34 10.29
C LYS A 87 8.59 5.75 9.55
N LEU A 88 8.78 6.11 8.27
CA LEU A 88 9.94 5.75 7.46
C LEU A 88 11.22 6.38 8.03
N LEU A 89 11.18 7.67 8.36
CA LEU A 89 12.29 8.40 8.99
C LEU A 89 12.66 7.87 10.39
N LYS A 90 11.71 7.34 11.17
CA LYS A 90 12.02 6.65 12.43
C LYS A 90 12.68 5.28 12.25
N THR A 91 12.48 4.64 11.10
CA THR A 91 13.25 3.44 10.70
C THR A 91 14.63 3.82 10.15
N ASP A 92 14.76 5.01 9.55
CA ASP A 92 16.00 5.55 8.97
C ASP A 92 16.79 6.47 9.92
N GLU A 93 16.42 6.55 11.21
CA GLU A 93 17.25 7.15 12.29
C GLU A 93 18.51 6.30 12.61
N VAL A 94 19.09 5.69 11.58
CA VAL A 94 20.50 5.27 11.50
C VAL A 94 21.30 6.18 10.55
N THR A 95 20.68 6.97 9.67
CA THR A 95 21.42 7.86 8.77
C THR A 95 20.61 9.08 8.34
N SER A 96 20.85 10.18 9.04
CA SER A 96 20.95 11.55 8.52
C SER A 96 19.84 12.08 7.59
N THR A 97 19.08 13.07 8.05
CA THR A 97 19.17 14.50 7.60
C THR A 97 17.82 15.22 7.77
N SER A 98 17.84 16.28 8.58
CA SER A 98 16.69 17.05 9.10
C SER A 98 16.14 18.12 8.13
N ILE A 99 16.23 17.94 6.81
CA ILE A 99 16.01 19.05 5.85
C ILE A 99 14.68 18.98 5.07
N GLU A 100 14.01 17.82 4.98
CA GLU A 100 12.80 17.68 4.12
C GLU A 100 11.44 17.84 4.82
N GLN A 101 11.40 18.00 6.15
CA GLN A 101 10.12 18.06 6.89
C GLN A 101 9.24 19.28 6.56
N GLY A 102 9.83 20.40 6.15
CA GLY A 102 9.09 21.65 5.92
C GLY A 102 8.38 21.76 4.56
N GLN A 103 8.73 20.94 3.56
CA GLN A 103 8.18 21.08 2.20
C GLN A 103 6.94 20.21 1.94
N LEU A 104 6.68 19.19 2.76
CA LEU A 104 5.52 18.32 2.60
C LEU A 104 4.29 18.78 3.38
N GLU A 105 4.45 19.58 4.45
CA GLU A 105 3.32 20.06 5.27
C GLU A 105 2.37 21.03 4.53
N HIS A 106 2.71 21.43 3.30
CA HIS A 106 1.95 22.40 2.51
C HIS A 106 1.71 21.95 1.05
N PHE A 107 1.97 20.69 0.71
CA PHE A 107 1.99 20.26 -0.71
C PHE A 107 0.64 20.41 -1.44
N PHE A 108 -0.47 20.42 -0.70
CA PHE A 108 -1.83 20.59 -1.25
C PHE A 108 -2.49 21.92 -0.89
N ASP A 109 -1.81 22.81 -0.17
CA ASP A 109 -2.39 24.11 0.20
C ASP A 109 -2.66 24.96 -1.05
N ASP A 110 -1.81 24.84 -2.07
CA ASP A 110 -1.93 25.57 -3.34
C ASP A 110 -3.11 25.14 -4.23
N ILE A 111 -3.73 23.97 -3.98
CA ILE A 111 -4.92 23.52 -4.74
C ILE A 111 -6.20 24.20 -4.23
N THR A 112 -6.15 24.83 -3.04
CA THR A 112 -7.32 25.45 -2.40
C THR A 112 -7.49 26.95 -2.64
N THR A 113 -6.65 27.56 -3.50
CA THR A 113 -6.79 28.97 -3.94
C THR A 113 -7.28 29.04 -5.37
#